data_AF-A0A0C9R452-F1
#
_entry.id   AF-A0A0C9R452-F1
#
_cell.length_a   1.000
_cell.length_b   1.000
_cell.length_c   1.000
_cell.angle_alpha   90.00
_cell.angle_beta   90.00
_cell.angle_gamma   90.00
#
_symmetry.space_group_name_H-M   'P 1'
#
loop_
_entity.id
_entity.type
_entity.pdbx_description
1 polymer ?
#
loop_
_entity_poly.entity_id
_entity_poly.type
_entity_poly.pdbx_seq_one_letter_code
_entity_poly.pdbx_strand_id
1 'polypeptide(L)'
;MEAMKFIFCLAVAFCMMAAATSSPSRDATKNPRISDWTAINETFYIKWRDYNVTTSNRCHSATKKSGSGKNFVFTLGVQYKRRGPLYLYDTNLTTLATGDHKEDNAAK
;
A
#
# COMPACT_ATOMS: atom_id res chain seq x y z
N MET A 1 27.86 -37.85 16.22
CA MET A 1 27.94 -36.44 16.68
C MET A 1 28.36 -35.49 15.56
N GLU A 2 29.27 -35.90 14.66
CA GLU A 2 29.76 -35.08 13.55
C GLU A 2 28.69 -34.79 12.47
N ALA A 3 27.89 -35.78 12.06
CA ALA A 3 26.83 -35.59 11.05
C ALA A 3 25.78 -34.54 11.45
N MET A 4 25.46 -34.45 12.75
CA MET A 4 24.47 -33.50 13.27
C MET A 4 25.00 -32.06 13.24
N LYS A 5 26.31 -31.86 13.46
CA LYS A 5 26.97 -30.57 13.30
C LYS A 5 27.00 -30.13 11.84
N PHE A 6 27.27 -31.04 10.91
CA PHE A 6 27.23 -30.75 9.48
C PHE A 6 25.85 -30.34 8.98
N ILE A 7 24.79 -31.03 9.42
CA ILE A 7 23.40 -30.68 9.09
C ILE A 7 23.04 -29.31 9.66
N PHE A 8 23.47 -29.00 10.88
CA PHE A 8 23.21 -27.70 11.51
C PHE A 8 23.93 -26.56 10.78
N CYS A 9 25.20 -26.75 10.40
CA CYS A 9 25.96 -25.77 9.61
C CYS A 9 25.34 -25.52 8.23
N LEU A 10 24.85 -26.57 7.56
CA LEU A 10 24.14 -26.47 6.28
C LEU A 10 22.82 -25.68 6.43
N ALA A 11 22.04 -25.96 7.48
CA ALA A 11 20.79 -25.25 7.74
C ALA A 11 21.03 -23.75 7.98
N VAL A 12 22.06 -23.40 8.76
CA VAL A 12 22.43 -21.99 9.02
C VAL A 12 22.90 -21.30 7.73
N ALA A 13 23.69 -21.98 6.89
CA ALA A 13 24.15 -21.44 5.61
C ALA A 13 22.98 -21.18 4.62
N PHE A 14 22.02 -22.11 4.54
CA PHE A 14 20.83 -21.94 3.70
C PHE A 14 19.93 -20.79 4.19
N CYS A 15 19.75 -20.65 5.51
CA CYS A 15 19.00 -19.53 6.08
C CYS A 15 19.66 -18.18 5.81
N MET A 16 21.00 -18.10 5.85
CA MET A 16 21.71 -16.85 5.54
C MET A 16 21.68 -16.49 4.05
N MET A 17 21.71 -17.47 3.14
CA MET A 17 21.57 -17.20 1.70
C MET A 17 20.17 -16.68 1.34
N ALA A 18 19.11 -17.21 1.95
CA ALA A 18 17.74 -16.72 1.72
C ALA A 18 17.54 -15.27 2.22
N ALA A 19 18.21 -14.89 3.31
CA ALA A 19 18.21 -13.51 3.79
C ALA A 19 18.98 -12.56 2.86
N ALA A 20 20.13 -12.99 2.32
CA ALA A 20 20.95 -12.19 1.42
C ALA A 20 20.32 -11.98 0.02
N THR A 21 19.50 -12.92 -0.47
CA THR A 21 18.78 -12.78 -1.76
C THR A 21 17.50 -11.97 -1.65
N SER A 22 17.02 -11.66 -0.44
CA SER A 22 15.98 -10.66 -0.21
C SER A 22 16.52 -9.24 -0.37
N SER A 23 17.01 -8.94 -1.58
CA SER A 23 17.20 -7.56 -1.99
C SER A 23 15.82 -6.89 -1.92
N PRO A 24 15.62 -5.80 -1.15
CA PRO A 24 14.42 -4.99 -1.32
C PRO A 24 14.38 -4.60 -2.79
N SER A 25 13.27 -4.89 -3.47
CA SER A 25 13.11 -4.59 -4.90
C SER A 25 13.45 -3.11 -5.11
N ARG A 26 14.62 -2.86 -5.70
CA ARG A 26 15.18 -1.54 -5.98
C ARG A 26 14.50 -0.86 -7.16
N ASP A 27 13.25 -1.23 -7.47
CA ASP A 27 12.44 -0.63 -8.54
C ASP A 27 11.51 0.48 -8.00
N ALA A 28 11.94 1.16 -6.93
CA ALA A 28 11.32 2.39 -6.45
C ALA A 28 11.63 3.62 -7.34
N THR A 29 12.19 3.42 -8.54
CA THR A 29 12.62 4.48 -9.45
C THR A 29 11.53 4.96 -10.40
N LYS A 30 10.42 4.22 -10.54
CA LYS A 30 9.20 4.74 -11.17
C LYS A 30 8.17 5.02 -10.09
N ASN A 31 7.93 6.29 -9.80
CA ASN A 31 6.72 6.67 -9.10
C ASN A 31 5.52 6.14 -9.89
N PRO A 32 4.72 5.21 -9.32
CA PRO A 32 3.58 4.65 -10.01
C PRO A 32 2.61 5.77 -10.37
N ARG A 33 2.11 5.77 -11.60
CA ARG A 33 1.18 6.80 -12.10
C ARG A 33 -0.13 6.66 -11.36
N ILE A 34 -0.86 7.76 -11.16
CA ILE A 34 -2.18 7.67 -10.51
C ILE A 34 -3.17 6.77 -11.29
N SER A 35 -2.98 6.66 -12.60
CA SER A 35 -3.70 5.72 -13.47
C SER A 35 -3.51 4.26 -13.04
N ASP A 36 -2.30 3.90 -12.58
CA ASP A 36 -1.96 2.54 -12.20
C ASP A 36 -2.73 2.14 -10.94
N TRP A 37 -2.90 3.09 -10.01
CA TRP A 37 -3.69 2.93 -8.79
C TRP A 37 -5.20 2.87 -9.06
N THR A 38 -5.70 3.79 -9.89
CA THR A 38 -7.15 3.86 -10.22
C THR A 38 -7.62 2.72 -11.12
N ALA A 39 -6.72 2.06 -11.86
CA ALA A 39 -7.06 0.88 -12.65
C ALA A 39 -7.36 -0.37 -11.80
N ILE A 40 -6.81 -0.46 -10.59
CA ILE A 40 -6.98 -1.61 -9.69
C ILE A 40 -8.41 -1.68 -9.14
N ASN A 41 -8.99 -2.88 -9.12
CA ASN A 41 -10.33 -3.17 -8.61
C ASN A 41 -10.32 -3.80 -7.20
N GLU A 42 -9.17 -3.79 -6.53
CA GLU A 42 -8.98 -4.33 -5.19
C GLU A 42 -9.14 -3.26 -4.10
N THR A 43 -9.11 -3.68 -2.84
CA THR A 43 -9.13 -2.78 -1.69
C THR A 43 -7.71 -2.39 -1.29
N PHE A 44 -7.43 -1.10 -1.32
CA PHE A 44 -6.20 -0.54 -0.76
C PHE A 44 -6.34 -0.34 0.74
N TYR A 45 -5.27 -0.64 1.47
CA TYR A 45 -5.17 -0.40 2.91
C TYR A 45 -3.96 0.48 3.21
N ILE A 46 -4.13 1.42 4.14
CA ILE A 46 -2.99 2.22 4.59
C ILE A 46 -2.23 1.46 5.66
N LYS A 47 -1.04 0.96 5.30
CA LYS A 47 -0.16 0.20 6.19
C LYS A 47 0.64 1.09 7.14
N TRP A 48 1.17 2.20 6.63
CA TRP A 48 2.00 3.15 7.37
C TRP A 48 1.71 4.58 6.90
N ARG A 49 1.90 5.55 7.80
CA ARG A 49 1.82 6.99 7.52
C ARG A 49 2.99 7.66 8.24
N ASP A 50 3.59 8.64 7.60
CA ASP A 50 4.79 9.35 8.05
C ASP A 50 4.50 10.75 8.60
N TYR A 51 3.28 11.27 8.47
CA TYR A 51 2.88 12.54 9.04
C TYR A 51 2.34 12.38 10.47
N ASN A 52 2.79 13.26 11.37
CA ASN A 52 2.48 13.27 12.81
C ASN A 52 0.99 13.58 13.04
N VAL A 53 0.12 12.57 12.98
CA VAL A 53 -1.32 12.73 13.19
C VAL A 53 -1.71 12.55 14.65
N THR A 54 -2.34 13.58 15.21
CA THR A 54 -3.20 13.49 16.41
C THR A 54 -4.49 12.69 16.15
N THR A 55 -4.71 12.23 14.91
CA THR A 55 -5.93 11.50 14.53
C THR A 55 -5.94 10.10 15.15
N SER A 56 -7.02 9.79 15.88
CA SER A 56 -7.28 8.46 16.46
C SER A 56 -7.77 7.44 15.44
N ASN A 57 -7.98 7.86 14.19
CA ASN A 57 -8.53 7.04 13.12
C ASN A 57 -7.57 5.92 12.74
N ARG A 58 -8.11 4.73 12.48
CA ARG A 58 -7.38 3.50 12.14
C ARG A 58 -8.10 2.75 11.01
N CYS A 59 -7.47 1.69 10.54
CA CYS A 59 -8.04 0.75 9.56
C CYS A 59 -8.57 1.45 8.30
N HIS A 60 -7.78 2.38 7.76
CA HIS A 60 -8.19 3.09 6.57
C HIS A 60 -8.10 2.19 5.34
N SER A 61 -9.17 2.18 4.56
CA SER A 61 -9.24 1.45 3.30
C SER A 61 -9.92 2.27 2.21
N ALA A 62 -9.66 1.91 0.96
CA ALA A 62 -10.34 2.48 -0.20
C ALA A 62 -10.57 1.39 -1.25
N THR A 63 -11.80 1.26 -1.73
CA THR A 63 -12.18 0.31 -2.78
C THR A 63 -12.87 1.07 -3.91
N LYS A 64 -12.42 0.87 -5.15
CA LYS A 64 -13.08 1.49 -6.30
C LYS A 64 -14.46 0.86 -6.51
N LYS A 65 -15.49 1.69 -6.50
CA LYS A 65 -16.88 1.29 -6.75
C LYS A 65 -17.23 1.41 -8.23
N SER A 66 -16.85 2.52 -8.86
CA SER A 66 -17.12 2.78 -10.28
C SER A 66 -16.26 3.94 -10.82
N GLY A 67 -16.39 4.21 -12.12
CA GLY A 67 -15.77 5.35 -12.79
C GLY A 67 -14.53 4.99 -13.62
N SER A 68 -14.08 5.95 -14.41
CA SER A 68 -12.99 5.82 -15.37
C SER A 68 -12.44 7.20 -15.77
N GLY A 69 -11.29 7.19 -16.44
CA GLY A 69 -10.62 8.42 -16.87
C GLY A 69 -10.18 9.24 -15.67
N LYS A 70 -10.86 10.36 -15.42
CA LYS A 70 -10.53 11.27 -14.31
C LYS A 70 -11.50 11.22 -13.14
N ASN A 71 -12.65 10.56 -13.28
CA ASN A 71 -13.74 10.62 -12.30
C ASN A 71 -14.09 9.22 -11.80
N PHE A 72 -14.00 9.04 -10.49
CA PHE A 72 -14.17 7.77 -9.82
C PHE A 72 -15.09 7.90 -8.62
N VAL A 73 -15.73 6.80 -8.27
CA VAL A 73 -16.41 6.64 -6.99
C VAL A 73 -15.63 5.60 -6.20
N PHE A 74 -15.20 5.96 -5.00
CA PHE A 74 -14.54 5.06 -4.06
C PHE A 74 -15.37 4.90 -2.80
N THR A 75 -15.48 3.67 -2.30
CA THR A 75 -15.94 3.41 -0.94
C THR A 75 -14.73 3.51 -0.01
N LEU A 76 -14.75 4.49 0.89
CA LEU A 76 -13.72 4.67 1.91
C LEU A 76 -14.14 3.98 3.20
N GLY A 77 -13.18 3.30 3.84
CA GLY A 77 -13.31 2.72 5.16
C GLY A 77 -12.47 3.46 6.19
N VAL A 78 -13.05 3.68 7.38
CA VAL A 78 -12.32 4.24 8.53
C VAL A 78 -12.89 3.73 9.84
N GLN A 79 -12.01 3.48 10.80
CA GLN A 79 -12.38 3.20 12.18
C GLN A 79 -12.03 4.42 13.04
N TYR A 80 -13.02 5.23 13.42
CA TYR A 80 -12.77 6.49 14.17
C TYR A 80 -12.21 6.29 15.59
N LYS A 81 -12.49 5.12 16.20
CA LYS A 81 -12.02 4.71 17.53
C LYS A 81 -11.32 3.36 17.42
N ARG A 82 -10.26 3.13 18.20
CA ARG A 82 -9.41 1.90 18.15
C ARG A 82 -10.18 0.57 18.25
N ARG A 83 -11.41 0.56 18.79
CA ARG A 83 -12.27 -0.62 18.93
C ARG A 83 -13.72 -0.37 18.45
N GLY A 84 -13.93 0.62 17.59
CA GLY A 84 -15.26 0.92 17.02
C GLY A 84 -15.59 0.09 15.77
N PRO A 85 -16.82 0.16 15.25
CA PRO A 85 -17.14 -0.43 13.96
C PRO A 85 -16.35 0.25 12.84
N LEU A 86 -16.20 -0.45 11.71
CA LEU A 86 -15.71 0.14 10.48
C LEU A 86 -16.83 0.96 9.84
N TYR A 87 -16.57 2.24 9.59
CA TYR A 87 -17.49 3.13 8.89
C TYR A 87 -17.11 3.14 7.41
N LEU A 88 -18.10 2.88 6.56
CA LEU A 88 -17.96 2.89 5.11
C LEU A 88 -18.79 4.03 4.53
N TYR A 89 -18.21 4.81 3.62
CA TYR A 89 -18.93 5.85 2.90
C TYR A 89 -18.36 6.04 1.50
N ASP A 90 -19.24 6.32 0.56
CA ASP A 90 -18.84 6.60 -0.81
C ASP A 90 -18.37 8.05 -0.95
N THR A 91 -17.33 8.24 -1.74
CA THR A 91 -16.81 9.55 -2.09
C THR A 91 -16.51 9.62 -3.59
N ASN A 92 -16.71 10.81 -4.15
CA ASN A 92 -16.30 11.10 -5.51
C ASN A 92 -14.84 11.55 -5.47
N LEU A 93 -14.04 10.97 -6.36
CA LEU A 93 -12.63 11.27 -6.50
C LEU A 93 -12.37 11.76 -7.92
N THR A 94 -11.72 12.91 -8.04
CA THR A 94 -11.26 13.44 -9.33
C THR A 94 -9.75 13.49 -9.37
N THR A 95 -9.14 12.86 -10.38
CA THR A 95 -7.69 12.97 -10.61
C THR A 95 -7.35 14.28 -11.30
N LEU A 96 -6.20 14.85 -10.95
CA LEU A 96 -5.69 16.09 -11.53
C LEU A 96 -4.16 16.11 -11.55
N ALA A 97 -3.63 16.88 -12.48
CA ALA A 97 -2.24 17.29 -12.46
C ALA A 97 -2.08 18.48 -11.50
N THR A 98 -1.04 18.44 -10.68
CA THR A 98 -0.67 19.52 -9.74
C THR A 98 0.74 20.00 -10.06
N GLY A 99 1.08 21.26 -9.74
CA GLY A 99 2.36 21.85 -10.14
C GLY A 99 2.55 21.89 -11.67
N ASP A 100 3.76 21.60 -12.14
CA ASP A 100 4.12 21.61 -13.56
C ASP A 100 3.96 20.23 -14.25
N HIS A 101 3.24 19.30 -13.61
CA HIS A 101 3.03 17.96 -14.16
C HIS A 101 2.06 18.00 -15.36
N LYS A 102 2.39 17.26 -16.44
CA LYS A 102 1.51 17.10 -17.62
C LYS A 102 0.50 15.96 -17.46
N GLU A 103 0.83 14.98 -16.63
CA GLU A 103 -0.02 13.84 -16.31
C GLU A 103 -0.64 14.04 -14.91
N ASP A 104 -1.83 13.48 -14.68
CA ASP A 104 -2.47 13.52 -13.37
C ASP A 104 -1.59 12.78 -12.34
N ASN A 105 -1.36 13.42 -11.20
CA ASN A 105 -0.50 12.91 -10.12
C ASN A 105 -1.15 13.04 -8.73
N ALA A 106 -2.33 13.64 -8.64
CA ALA A 106 -3.06 13.85 -7.41
C ALA A 106 -4.56 13.55 -7.56
N ALA A 107 -5.24 13.44 -6.44
CA ALA A 107 -6.68 13.22 -6.33
C ALA A 107 -7.29 14.21 -5.34
N LYS A 108 -8.52 14.66 -5.62
CA LYS A 108 -9.35 15.46 -4.72
C LYS A 108 -10.72 14.84 -4.54
#